data_AF-A0A9D6ZHK6-F1
#
_entry.id   AF-A0A9D6ZHK6-F1
#
_cell.length_a   1.000
_cell.length_b   1.000
_cell.length_c   1.000
_cell.angle_alpha   90.00
_cell.angle_beta   90.00
_cell.angle_gamma   90.00
#
_symmetry.space_group_name_H-M   'P 1'
#
loop_
_entity.id
_entity.type
_entity.pdbx_description
1 polymer ?
#
loop_
_entity_poly.entity_id
_entity_poly.type
_entity_poly.pdbx_seq_one_letter_code
_entity_poly.pdbx_strand_id
1 'polypeptide(L)'
;MNSIAFGLSLALIFGYHFYLRYRLRHDPSYTIQAINNLARETWVENIMIDREKQGVLAVQTLRNSTMATTFLASTAILLNIGVLNLMQKDDNLSRILNPMHAGSDAFINSLWVVKLLMLLMVFFWAFFCFSLAVRLYNHVGYLINSSNSNRQFCPSAAYVARLLNRSGQYYSLGMRAYYMSIPLVFWLFGPLYMLAASMGLVVILYHVDRAPLPTDMPANLPSAPAQPVDNAAIAIVPRKAAAGVE
;
A
#
# COMPACT_ATOMS: atom_id res chain seq x y z
N MET A 1 -14.09 -30.93 1.61
CA MET A 1 -13.27 -30.31 2.68
C MET A 1 -12.36 -29.21 2.14
N ASN A 2 -11.57 -29.46 1.09
CA ASN A 2 -10.63 -28.49 0.50
C ASN A 2 -11.28 -27.18 0.01
N SER A 3 -12.43 -27.25 -0.65
CA SER A 3 -13.15 -26.05 -1.14
C SER A 3 -13.76 -25.22 -0.01
N ILE A 4 -14.13 -25.85 1.10
CA ILE A 4 -14.69 -25.17 2.29
C ILE A 4 -13.59 -24.37 2.97
N ALA A 5 -12.42 -24.96 3.20
CA ALA A 5 -11.28 -24.27 3.79
C ALA A 5 -10.83 -23.06 2.94
N PHE A 6 -10.86 -23.21 1.61
CA PHE A 6 -10.56 -22.11 0.69
C PHE A 6 -11.58 -20.97 0.81
N GLY A 7 -12.88 -21.30 0.73
CA GLY A 7 -13.95 -20.31 0.89
C GLY A 7 -13.92 -19.59 2.24
N LEU A 8 -13.64 -20.32 3.32
CA LEU A 8 -13.55 -19.76 4.67
C LEU A 8 -12.37 -18.80 4.83
N SER A 9 -11.21 -19.15 4.25
CA SER A 9 -10.03 -18.27 4.25
C SER A 9 -10.29 -16.96 3.49
N LEU A 10 -10.91 -17.04 2.31
CA LEU A 10 -11.31 -15.83 1.57
C LEU A 10 -12.32 -15.01 2.39
N ALA A 11 -13.33 -15.65 2.96
CA ALA A 11 -14.32 -14.98 3.79
C ALA A 11 -13.70 -14.29 5.01
N LEU A 12 -12.68 -14.90 5.65
CA LEU A 12 -11.94 -14.30 6.76
C LEU A 12 -11.17 -13.05 6.32
N ILE A 13 -10.41 -13.13 5.22
CA ILE A 13 -9.59 -12.01 4.72
C ILE A 13 -10.50 -10.86 4.27
N PHE A 14 -11.49 -11.15 3.40
CA PHE A 14 -12.43 -10.14 2.93
C PHE A 14 -13.31 -9.60 4.05
N GLY A 15 -13.74 -10.45 4.98
CA GLY A 15 -14.50 -10.08 6.16
C GLY A 15 -13.73 -9.13 7.06
N TYR A 16 -12.43 -9.38 7.30
CA TYR A 16 -11.57 -8.47 8.06
C TYR A 16 -11.41 -7.12 7.36
N HIS A 17 -11.13 -7.10 6.05
CA HIS A 17 -11.01 -5.85 5.31
C HIS A 17 -12.33 -5.07 5.23
N PHE A 18 -13.46 -5.77 5.12
CA PHE A 18 -14.78 -5.16 5.16
C PHE A 18 -15.09 -4.59 6.54
N TYR A 19 -14.82 -5.35 7.61
CA TYR A 19 -14.94 -4.89 8.99
C TYR A 19 -14.09 -3.65 9.25
N LEU A 20 -12.82 -3.66 8.81
CA LEU A 20 -11.91 -2.53 8.96
C LEU A 20 -12.40 -1.31 8.18
N ARG A 21 -12.90 -1.50 6.94
CA ARG A 21 -13.46 -0.42 6.13
C ARG A 21 -14.76 0.15 6.74
N TYR A 22 -15.60 -0.71 7.32
CA TYR A 22 -16.81 -0.32 8.03
C TYR A 22 -16.47 0.47 9.30
N ARG A 23 -15.53 -0.03 10.11
CA ARG A 23 -15.02 0.65 11.31
C ARG A 23 -14.39 2.00 10.99
N LEU A 24 -13.54 2.07 9.97
CA LEU A 24 -12.88 3.31 9.56
C LEU A 24 -13.87 4.38 9.05
N ARG A 25 -15.01 3.96 8.51
CA ARG A 25 -16.10 4.88 8.14
C ARG A 25 -16.85 5.45 9.35
N HIS A 26 -16.91 4.72 10.46
CA HIS A 26 -17.64 5.14 11.67
C HIS A 26 -16.73 5.82 12.70
N ASP A 27 -15.45 5.44 12.77
CA ASP A 27 -14.46 6.02 13.65
C ASP A 27 -13.14 6.20 12.90
N PRO A 28 -12.90 7.41 12.34
CA PRO A 28 -11.67 7.72 11.64
C PRO A 28 -10.43 7.66 12.53
N SER A 29 -10.57 7.75 13.86
CA SER A 29 -9.45 7.78 14.82
C SER A 29 -9.01 6.39 15.31
N TYR A 30 -9.76 5.35 14.97
CA TYR A 30 -9.54 3.98 15.46
C TYR A 30 -8.20 3.36 15.01
N THR A 31 -7.65 3.79 13.88
CA THR A 31 -6.49 3.15 13.25
C THR A 31 -5.21 3.95 13.47
N ILE A 32 -4.09 3.26 13.71
CA ILE A 32 -2.73 3.84 13.76
C ILE A 32 -2.45 4.77 12.58
N GLN A 33 -2.99 4.44 11.40
CA GLN A 33 -2.88 5.25 10.19
C GLN A 33 -3.39 6.68 10.39
N ALA A 34 -4.49 6.89 11.12
CA ALA A 34 -5.07 8.20 11.34
C ALA A 34 -4.22 9.05 12.29
N ILE A 35 -3.73 8.44 13.37
CA ILE A 35 -2.78 9.08 14.29
C ILE A 35 -1.50 9.45 13.55
N ASN A 36 -0.96 8.55 12.72
CA ASN A 36 0.21 8.83 11.90
C ASN A 36 -0.02 9.96 10.89
N ASN A 37 -1.23 10.10 10.35
CA ASN A 37 -1.54 11.21 9.44
C ASN A 37 -1.51 12.55 10.17
N LEU A 38 -2.10 12.62 11.36
CA LEU A 38 -2.06 13.82 12.20
C LEU A 38 -0.63 14.13 12.65
N ALA A 39 0.11 13.11 13.09
CA ALA A 39 1.51 13.27 13.50
C ALA A 39 2.38 13.82 12.36
N ARG A 40 2.18 13.34 11.12
CA ARG A 40 2.87 13.86 9.93
C ARG A 40 2.46 15.29 9.59
N GLU A 41 1.19 15.65 9.75
CA GLU A 41 0.69 17.02 9.55
C GLU A 41 1.38 17.98 10.51
N THR A 42 1.31 17.72 11.82
CA THR A 42 1.98 18.53 12.85
C THR A 42 3.49 18.55 12.66
N TRP A 43 4.11 17.43 12.27
CA TRP A 43 5.54 17.37 11.99
C TRP A 43 5.94 18.28 10.83
N VAL A 44 5.21 18.24 9.70
CA VAL A 44 5.51 19.11 8.55
C VAL A 44 5.38 20.58 8.90
N GLU A 45 4.34 20.97 9.65
CA GLU A 45 4.16 22.34 10.10
C GLU A 45 5.36 22.82 10.92
N ASN A 46 5.76 22.06 11.93
CA ASN A 46 6.90 22.40 12.80
C ASN A 46 8.23 22.50 12.01
N ILE A 47 8.48 21.57 11.09
CA ILE A 47 9.69 21.60 10.25
C ILE A 47 9.72 22.83 9.35
N MET A 48 8.57 23.23 8.78
CA MET A 48 8.50 24.33 7.82
C MET A 48 8.50 25.72 8.47
N ILE A 49 8.21 25.82 9.77
CA ILE A 49 8.39 27.03 10.57
C ILE A 49 9.89 27.27 10.84
N ASP A 50 10.60 26.25 11.32
CA ASP A 50 12.01 26.36 11.75
C ASP A 50 13.00 25.68 10.78
N ARG A 51 12.88 25.94 9.47
CA ARG A 51 13.64 25.22 8.42
C ARG A 51 15.16 25.27 8.60
N GLU A 52 15.71 26.39 9.02
CA GLU A 52 17.17 26.55 9.18
C GLU A 52 17.73 25.62 10.27
N LYS A 53 16.95 25.35 11.32
CA LYS A 53 17.37 24.46 12.43
C LYS A 53 17.01 23.01 12.16
N GLN A 54 15.85 22.77 11.53
CA GLN A 54 15.24 21.45 11.42
C GLN A 54 15.40 20.79 10.04
N GLY A 55 15.98 21.48 9.05
CA GLY A 55 16.13 20.97 7.68
C GLY A 55 16.93 19.66 7.60
N VAL A 56 17.98 19.50 8.41
CA VAL A 56 18.76 18.25 8.48
C VAL A 56 17.90 17.09 8.98
N LEU A 57 17.09 17.30 10.02
CA LEU A 57 16.17 16.29 10.54
C LEU A 57 15.13 15.88 9.49
N ALA A 58 14.60 16.85 8.75
CA ALA A 58 13.65 16.60 7.67
C ALA A 58 14.25 15.71 6.58
N VAL A 59 15.45 16.06 6.09
CA VAL A 59 16.17 15.30 5.08
C VAL A 59 16.48 13.88 5.58
N GLN A 60 16.96 13.74 6.82
CA GLN A 60 17.30 12.44 7.39
C GLN A 60 16.07 11.53 7.55
N THR A 61 14.95 12.07 8.03
CA THR A 61 13.69 11.33 8.22
C THR A 61 13.14 10.84 6.89
N LEU A 62 13.12 11.70 5.87
CA LEU A 62 12.67 11.34 4.52
C LEU A 62 13.62 10.35 3.86
N ARG A 63 14.94 10.53 4.02
CA ARG A 63 15.94 9.56 3.53
C ARG A 63 15.73 8.19 4.14
N ASN A 64 15.51 8.10 5.46
CA ASN A 64 15.23 6.83 6.14
C ASN A 64 13.95 6.17 5.59
N SER A 65 12.89 6.96 5.43
CA SER A 65 11.62 6.50 4.86
C SER A 65 11.79 5.98 3.42
N THR A 66 12.52 6.71 2.59
CA THR A 66 12.86 6.29 1.22
C THR A 66 13.70 5.02 1.20
N MET A 67 14.73 4.91 2.03
CA MET A 67 15.58 3.71 2.10
C MET A 67 14.77 2.46 2.49
N ALA A 68 13.96 2.55 3.56
CA ALA A 68 13.11 1.44 3.99
C ALA A 68 12.10 1.04 2.89
N THR A 69 11.50 2.01 2.22
CA THR A 69 10.54 1.77 1.13
C THR A 69 11.21 1.13 -0.10
N THR A 70 12.40 1.60 -0.48
CA THR A 70 13.18 1.03 -1.59
C THR A 70 13.60 -0.40 -1.28
N PHE A 71 14.05 -0.70 -0.06
CA PHE A 71 14.36 -2.06 0.36
C PHE A 71 13.16 -3.00 0.15
N LEU A 72 11.98 -2.59 0.64
CA LEU A 72 10.75 -3.35 0.45
C LEU A 72 10.38 -3.49 -1.04
N ALA A 73 10.53 -2.45 -1.85
CA ALA A 73 10.29 -2.55 -3.30
C ALA A 73 11.23 -3.57 -3.98
N SER A 74 12.51 -3.58 -3.63
CA SER A 74 13.47 -4.56 -4.13
C SER A 74 13.12 -5.98 -3.68
N THR A 75 12.69 -6.16 -2.43
CA THR A 75 12.19 -7.45 -1.94
C THR A 75 11.01 -7.95 -2.79
N ALA A 76 10.10 -7.07 -3.22
CA ALA A 76 8.95 -7.47 -4.03
C ALA A 76 9.40 -7.99 -5.40
N ILE A 77 10.40 -7.35 -6.02
CA ILE A 77 10.99 -7.83 -7.29
C ILE A 77 11.66 -9.19 -7.08
N LEU A 78 12.44 -9.36 -6.01
CA LEU A 78 13.10 -10.64 -5.71
C LEU A 78 12.08 -11.77 -5.51
N LEU A 79 10.98 -11.49 -4.78
CA LEU A 79 9.89 -12.45 -4.60
C LEU A 79 9.20 -12.78 -5.94
N ASN A 80 8.94 -11.79 -6.80
CA ASN A 80 8.42 -12.03 -8.15
C ASN A 80 9.34 -12.93 -8.98
N ILE A 81 10.66 -12.70 -8.95
CA ILE A 81 11.64 -13.57 -9.62
C ILE A 81 11.57 -14.99 -9.05
N GLY A 82 11.46 -15.15 -7.74
CA GLY A 82 11.28 -16.46 -7.10
C GLY A 82 10.03 -17.19 -7.59
N VAL A 83 8.90 -16.48 -7.70
CA VAL A 83 7.64 -17.03 -8.23
C VAL A 83 7.78 -17.42 -9.71
N LEU A 84 8.40 -16.59 -10.54
CA LEU A 84 8.63 -16.88 -11.96
C LEU A 84 9.53 -18.10 -12.16
N ASN A 85 10.56 -18.27 -11.33
CA ASN A 85 11.42 -19.46 -11.38
C ASN A 85 10.66 -20.74 -11.02
N LEU A 86 9.73 -20.68 -10.06
CA LEU A 86 8.84 -21.81 -9.75
C LEU A 86 7.92 -22.15 -10.92
N MET A 87 7.45 -21.16 -11.68
CA MET A 87 6.61 -21.39 -12.86
C MET A 87 7.35 -22.11 -14.00
N GLN A 88 8.67 -21.89 -14.15
CA GLN A 88 9.48 -22.48 -15.22
C GLN A 88 9.78 -23.96 -15.00
N LYS A 89 9.81 -24.44 -13.75
CA LYS A 89 10.28 -25.79 -13.41
C LYS A 89 9.31 -26.92 -13.82
N ASP A 90 8.06 -26.59 -14.09
CA ASP A 90 6.96 -27.57 -14.20
C ASP A 90 6.38 -27.76 -15.62
N ASP A 91 7.09 -27.37 -16.70
CA ASP A 91 6.56 -27.35 -18.10
C ASP A 91 5.22 -26.60 -18.27
N ASN A 92 4.83 -25.79 -17.28
CA ASN A 92 3.55 -25.11 -17.23
C ASN A 92 3.46 -23.93 -18.22
N LEU A 93 4.61 -23.33 -18.58
CA LEU A 93 4.66 -22.17 -19.47
C LEU A 93 4.24 -22.50 -20.91
N SER A 94 4.63 -23.67 -21.43
CA SER A 94 4.24 -24.13 -22.78
C SER A 94 2.73 -24.38 -22.88
N ARG A 95 2.08 -24.75 -21.77
CA ARG A 95 0.63 -25.03 -21.69
C ARG A 95 -0.22 -23.76 -21.54
N ILE A 96 0.32 -22.70 -20.95
CA ILE A 96 -0.31 -21.36 -20.94
C ILE A 96 -0.36 -20.78 -22.36
N LEU A 97 0.71 -20.98 -23.14
CA LEU A 97 0.82 -20.48 -24.51
C LEU A 97 0.03 -21.34 -25.53
N ASN A 98 -0.16 -22.64 -25.24
CA ASN A 98 -0.93 -23.56 -26.09
C ASN A 98 -2.03 -24.31 -25.30
N PRO A 99 -3.15 -23.63 -24.96
CA PRO A 99 -4.25 -24.24 -24.21
C PRO A 99 -4.96 -25.38 -24.95
N MET A 100 -4.79 -25.51 -26.27
CA MET A 100 -5.48 -26.52 -27.10
C MET A 100 -4.92 -27.95 -27.00
N HIS A 101 -3.76 -28.17 -26.38
CA HIS A 101 -3.13 -29.51 -26.25
C HIS A 101 -3.27 -30.13 -24.85
N ALA A 102 -4.06 -29.54 -23.95
CA ALA A 102 -4.18 -30.02 -22.58
C ALA A 102 -5.28 -31.11 -22.46
N GLY A 103 -4.87 -32.37 -22.30
CA GLY A 103 -5.76 -33.49 -21.95
C GLY A 103 -6.38 -33.37 -20.55
N SER A 104 -7.08 -34.42 -20.10
CA SER A 104 -7.97 -34.44 -18.91
C SER A 104 -7.36 -34.02 -17.55
N ASP A 105 -6.02 -33.94 -17.44
CA ASP A 105 -5.32 -33.39 -16.27
C ASP A 105 -5.19 -31.85 -16.29
N ALA A 106 -5.90 -31.17 -17.20
CA ALA A 106 -5.86 -29.72 -17.37
C ALA A 106 -6.27 -28.93 -16.12
N PHE A 107 -7.22 -29.44 -15.32
CA PHE A 107 -7.81 -28.69 -14.20
C PHE A 107 -6.86 -28.53 -13.00
N ILE A 108 -6.17 -29.60 -12.57
CA ILE A 108 -5.23 -29.55 -11.43
C ILE A 108 -4.00 -28.70 -11.76
N ASN A 109 -3.48 -28.84 -12.99
CA ASN A 109 -2.35 -28.04 -13.49
C ASN A 109 -2.73 -26.56 -13.67
N SER A 110 -3.97 -26.27 -14.10
CA SER A 110 -4.49 -24.91 -14.20
C SER A 110 -4.52 -24.20 -12.84
N LEU A 111 -4.95 -24.88 -11.77
CA LEU A 111 -5.01 -24.29 -10.43
C LEU A 111 -3.61 -23.92 -9.88
N TRP A 112 -2.58 -24.72 -10.17
CA TRP A 112 -1.21 -24.40 -9.75
C TRP A 112 -0.70 -23.10 -10.39
N VAL A 113 -0.91 -22.94 -11.69
CA VAL A 113 -0.57 -21.71 -12.42
C VAL A 113 -1.34 -20.51 -11.86
N VAL A 114 -2.63 -20.68 -11.56
CA VAL A 114 -3.45 -19.61 -10.96
C VAL A 114 -2.90 -19.16 -9.61
N LYS A 115 -2.45 -20.07 -8.74
CA LYS A 115 -1.82 -19.73 -7.46
C LYS A 115 -0.59 -18.84 -7.64
N LEU A 116 0.30 -19.23 -8.57
CA LEU A 116 1.54 -18.50 -8.85
C LEU A 116 1.24 -17.13 -9.49
N LEU A 117 0.28 -17.05 -10.42
CA LEU A 117 -0.14 -15.77 -11.02
C LEU A 117 -0.76 -14.82 -9.99
N MET A 118 -1.59 -15.31 -9.07
CA MET A 118 -2.14 -14.49 -7.98
C MET A 118 -1.03 -13.92 -7.10
N LEU A 119 -0.04 -14.75 -6.76
CA LEU A 119 1.10 -14.33 -5.94
C LEU A 119 1.96 -13.28 -6.67
N LEU A 120 2.21 -13.49 -7.96
CA LEU A 120 2.90 -12.54 -8.84
C LEU A 120 2.17 -11.19 -8.90
N MET A 121 0.85 -11.20 -9.09
CA MET A 121 0.04 -9.98 -9.12
C MET A 121 0.12 -9.20 -7.80
N VAL A 122 0.04 -9.89 -6.66
CA VAL A 122 0.14 -9.26 -5.33
C VAL A 122 1.51 -8.63 -5.10
N PHE A 123 2.59 -9.32 -5.47
CA PHE A 123 3.94 -8.76 -5.33
C PHE A 123 4.21 -7.61 -6.31
N PHE A 124 3.72 -7.67 -7.56
CA PHE A 124 3.77 -6.51 -8.45
C PHE A 124 2.98 -5.32 -7.90
N TRP A 125 1.79 -5.56 -7.35
CA TRP A 125 1.01 -4.52 -6.71
C TRP A 125 1.79 -3.88 -5.54
N ALA A 126 2.42 -4.69 -4.69
CA ALA A 126 3.29 -4.22 -3.61
C ALA A 126 4.45 -3.37 -4.16
N PHE A 127 5.15 -3.85 -5.19
CA PHE A 127 6.23 -3.12 -5.85
C PHE A 127 5.78 -1.74 -6.35
N PHE A 128 4.66 -1.66 -7.07
CA PHE A 128 4.14 -0.39 -7.57
C PHE A 128 3.76 0.57 -6.43
N CYS A 129 3.14 0.06 -5.36
CA CYS A 129 2.82 0.86 -4.19
C CYS A 129 4.09 1.44 -3.53
N PHE A 130 5.11 0.61 -3.30
CA PHE A 130 6.36 1.10 -2.72
C PHE A 130 7.11 2.06 -3.66
N SER A 131 7.09 1.81 -4.97
CA SER A 131 7.66 2.72 -5.98
C SER A 131 6.98 4.10 -5.98
N LEU A 132 5.64 4.13 -5.90
CA LEU A 132 4.87 5.36 -5.76
C LEU A 132 5.15 6.09 -4.43
N ALA A 133 5.28 5.34 -3.34
CA ALA A 133 5.67 5.91 -2.05
C ALA A 133 7.07 6.56 -2.12
N VAL A 134 8.07 5.90 -2.71
CA VAL A 134 9.43 6.47 -2.94
C VAL A 134 9.35 7.77 -3.74
N ARG A 135 8.60 7.77 -4.85
CA ARG A 135 8.43 8.98 -5.69
C ARG A 135 7.90 10.14 -4.85
N LEU A 136 6.85 9.91 -4.08
CA LEU A 136 6.24 10.96 -3.26
C LEU A 136 7.12 11.39 -2.10
N TYR A 137 7.82 10.49 -1.41
CA TYR A 137 8.79 10.87 -0.37
C TYR A 137 9.90 11.77 -0.93
N ASN A 138 10.39 11.47 -2.13
CA ASN A 138 11.39 12.31 -2.79
C ASN A 138 10.81 13.69 -3.15
N HIS A 139 9.56 13.77 -3.64
CA HIS A 139 8.89 15.04 -3.89
C HIS A 139 8.71 15.86 -2.61
N VAL A 140 8.29 15.24 -1.51
CA VAL A 140 8.21 15.89 -0.19
C VAL A 140 9.59 16.42 0.22
N GLY A 141 10.67 15.66 -0.02
CA GLY A 141 12.05 16.08 0.27
C GLY A 141 12.47 17.38 -0.42
N TYR A 142 12.07 17.58 -1.67
CA TYR A 142 12.31 18.84 -2.36
C TYR A 142 11.43 19.98 -1.83
N LEU A 143 10.15 19.72 -1.59
CA LEU A 143 9.18 20.74 -1.18
C LEU A 143 9.38 21.23 0.26
N ILE A 144 9.76 20.34 1.17
CA ILE A 144 9.95 20.69 2.58
C ILE A 144 11.15 21.63 2.78
N ASN A 145 12.16 21.52 1.91
CA ASN A 145 13.39 22.34 1.94
C ASN A 145 13.35 23.55 1.01
N SER A 146 12.30 23.75 0.20
CA SER A 146 12.24 24.90 -0.71
C SER A 146 12.02 26.20 0.06
N SER A 147 13.04 27.07 0.10
CA SER A 147 13.03 28.34 0.84
C SER A 147 11.94 29.31 0.38
N ASN A 148 11.39 30.08 1.33
CA ASN A 148 10.39 31.14 1.12
C ASN A 148 10.98 32.45 0.58
N SER A 149 12.29 32.53 0.34
CA SER A 149 12.92 33.76 -0.16
C SER A 149 12.52 34.04 -1.61
N ASN A 150 11.50 34.88 -1.76
CA ASN A 150 11.21 35.70 -2.93
C ASN A 150 10.96 34.96 -4.25
N ARG A 151 10.24 33.82 -4.22
CA ARG A 151 9.81 33.11 -5.44
C ARG A 151 8.30 32.89 -5.47
N GLN A 152 7.76 33.03 -6.67
CA GLN A 152 6.33 32.93 -7.05
C GLN A 152 5.67 31.59 -6.69
N PHE A 153 6.46 30.58 -6.28
CA PHE A 153 5.98 29.27 -5.85
C PHE A 153 6.50 28.95 -4.43
N CYS A 154 5.63 29.13 -3.44
CA CYS A 154 5.85 28.75 -2.05
C CYS A 154 4.86 27.64 -1.69
N PRO A 155 5.30 26.37 -1.51
CA PRO A 155 4.39 25.31 -1.12
C PRO A 155 3.91 25.52 0.32
N SER A 156 2.59 25.53 0.51
CA SER A 156 1.96 25.56 1.84
C SER A 156 2.30 24.29 2.64
N ALA A 157 2.50 24.41 3.95
CA ALA A 157 2.72 23.27 4.84
C ALA A 157 1.61 22.21 4.73
N ALA A 158 0.34 22.65 4.61
CA ALA A 158 -0.79 21.76 4.41
C ALA A 158 -0.67 20.93 3.11
N TYR A 159 -0.10 21.50 2.04
CA TYR A 159 0.13 20.77 0.79
C TYR A 159 1.22 19.71 0.93
N VAL A 160 2.35 20.08 1.56
CA VAL A 160 3.47 19.16 1.82
C VAL A 160 3.03 18.02 2.73
N ALA A 161 2.23 18.32 3.77
CA ALA A 161 1.66 17.33 4.68
C ALA A 161 0.71 16.36 3.96
N ARG A 162 -0.18 16.85 3.08
CA ARG A 162 -1.03 15.99 2.25
C ARG A 162 -0.21 15.04 1.39
N LEU A 163 0.89 15.52 0.81
CA LEU A 163 1.77 14.71 -0.02
C LEU A 163 2.49 13.63 0.80
N LEU A 164 2.94 13.97 2.01
CA LEU A 164 3.57 13.03 2.96
C LEU A 164 2.56 11.99 3.49
N ASN A 165 1.32 12.39 3.73
CA ASN A 165 0.25 11.46 4.09
C ASN A 165 -0.06 10.52 2.93
N ARG A 166 -0.08 11.02 1.69
CA ARG A 166 -0.28 10.19 0.49
C ARG A 166 0.88 9.21 0.26
N SER A 167 2.13 9.60 0.49
CA SER A 167 3.26 8.65 0.43
C SER A 167 3.14 7.55 1.49
N GLY A 168 2.76 7.93 2.71
CA GLY A 168 2.47 6.99 3.79
C GLY A 168 1.30 6.04 3.50
N GLN A 169 0.27 6.49 2.78
CA GLN A 169 -0.83 5.62 2.33
C GLN A 169 -0.34 4.56 1.35
N TYR A 170 0.47 4.93 0.35
CA TYR A 170 1.05 3.96 -0.59
C TYR A 170 1.98 2.97 0.12
N TYR A 171 2.77 3.43 1.09
CA TYR A 171 3.58 2.55 1.93
C TYR A 171 2.73 1.52 2.67
N SER A 172 1.66 1.96 3.34
CA SER A 172 0.74 1.07 4.05
C SER A 172 0.00 0.11 3.11
N LEU A 173 -0.35 0.55 1.90
CA LEU A 173 -0.97 -0.30 0.89
C LEU A 173 -0.01 -1.41 0.42
N GLY A 174 1.27 -1.08 0.23
CA GLY A 174 2.32 -2.06 -0.07
C GLY A 174 2.51 -3.07 1.06
N MET A 175 2.56 -2.61 2.31
CA MET A 175 2.64 -3.50 3.49
C MET A 175 1.43 -4.42 3.58
N ARG A 176 0.21 -3.92 3.34
CA ARG A 176 -1.00 -4.74 3.30
C ARG A 176 -0.95 -5.79 2.19
N ALA A 177 -0.38 -5.47 1.03
CA ALA A 177 -0.18 -6.44 -0.04
C ALA A 177 0.77 -7.58 0.40
N TYR A 178 1.86 -7.27 1.09
CA TYR A 178 2.76 -8.28 1.70
C TYR A 178 2.08 -9.14 2.75
N TYR A 179 1.22 -8.54 3.58
CA TYR A 179 0.44 -9.31 4.53
C TYR A 179 -0.53 -10.26 3.83
N MET A 180 -1.22 -9.79 2.78
CA MET A 180 -2.11 -10.63 1.97
C MET A 180 -1.38 -11.72 1.17
N SER A 181 -0.09 -11.57 0.86
CA SER A 181 0.66 -12.64 0.20
C SER A 181 0.93 -13.84 1.11
N ILE A 182 0.90 -13.67 2.45
CA ILE A 182 1.22 -14.77 3.39
C ILE A 182 0.23 -15.95 3.24
N PRO A 183 -1.10 -15.78 3.32
CA PRO A 183 -2.03 -16.86 3.03
C PRO A 183 -1.83 -17.48 1.64
N LEU A 184 -1.57 -16.67 0.62
CA LEU A 184 -1.34 -17.15 -0.75
C LEU A 184 -0.10 -18.04 -0.87
N VAL A 185 0.99 -17.71 -0.18
CA VAL A 185 2.19 -18.57 -0.11
C VAL A 185 1.83 -19.89 0.57
N PHE A 186 1.12 -19.86 1.70
CA PHE A 186 0.71 -21.07 2.39
C PHE A 186 -0.28 -21.92 1.57
N TRP A 187 -1.04 -21.30 0.67
CA TRP A 187 -1.94 -22.01 -0.25
C TRP A 187 -1.20 -22.88 -1.27
N LEU A 188 0.09 -22.65 -1.51
CA LEU A 188 0.93 -23.55 -2.31
C LEU A 188 0.98 -24.96 -1.68
N PHE A 189 1.01 -25.06 -0.36
CA PHE A 189 1.01 -26.34 0.38
C PHE A 189 -0.39 -26.93 0.58
N GLY A 190 -1.44 -26.13 0.41
CA GLY A 190 -2.83 -26.58 0.41
C GLY A 190 -3.80 -25.64 1.12
N PRO A 191 -5.12 -25.86 0.97
CA PRO A 191 -6.14 -24.98 1.53
C PRO A 191 -6.16 -24.91 3.07
N LEU A 192 -5.76 -25.99 3.76
CA LEU A 192 -5.72 -26.02 5.23
C LEU A 192 -4.61 -25.09 5.79
N TYR A 193 -3.44 -25.12 5.15
CA TYR A 193 -2.32 -24.22 5.49
C TYR A 193 -2.68 -22.75 5.23
N MET A 194 -3.37 -22.47 4.11
CA MET A 194 -3.89 -21.14 3.82
C MET A 194 -4.87 -20.66 4.90
N LEU A 195 -5.77 -21.53 5.36
CA LEU A 195 -6.72 -21.20 6.42
C LEU A 195 -6.01 -20.87 7.73
N ALA A 196 -5.04 -21.69 8.16
CA ALA A 196 -4.25 -21.43 9.36
C ALA A 196 -3.49 -20.09 9.26
N ALA A 197 -2.85 -19.83 8.13
CA ALA A 197 -2.17 -18.56 7.87
C ALA A 197 -3.13 -17.37 7.86
N SER A 198 -4.34 -17.53 7.34
CA SER A 198 -5.37 -16.47 7.33
C SER A 198 -5.84 -16.12 8.74
N MET A 199 -6.08 -17.12 9.59
CA MET A 199 -6.43 -16.89 11.00
C MET A 199 -5.33 -16.15 11.74
N GLY A 200 -4.08 -16.60 11.62
CA GLY A 200 -2.93 -15.93 12.22
C GLY A 200 -2.76 -14.49 11.71
N LEU A 201 -2.94 -14.28 10.41
CA LEU A 201 -2.86 -12.95 9.81
C LEU A 201 -3.91 -12.00 10.37
N VAL A 202 -5.17 -12.45 10.50
CA VAL A 202 -6.25 -11.62 11.06
C VAL A 202 -5.94 -11.23 12.51
N VAL A 203 -5.39 -12.14 13.32
CA VAL A 203 -4.96 -11.84 14.70
C VAL A 203 -3.86 -10.78 14.70
N ILE A 204 -2.82 -10.95 13.88
CA ILE A 204 -1.72 -9.97 13.79
C ILE A 204 -2.25 -8.60 13.33
N LEU A 205 -3.05 -8.56 12.25
CA LEU A 205 -3.62 -7.31 11.74
C LEU A 205 -4.51 -6.64 12.77
N TYR A 206 -5.31 -7.40 13.53
CA TYR A 206 -6.13 -6.85 14.59
C TYR A 206 -5.31 -6.16 15.68
N HIS A 207 -4.13 -6.68 16.01
CA HIS A 207 -3.22 -6.01 16.95
C HIS A 207 -2.49 -4.82 16.32
N VAL A 208 -2.05 -4.94 15.07
CA VAL A 208 -1.28 -3.90 14.38
C VAL A 208 -2.15 -2.71 13.96
N ASP A 209 -3.40 -2.93 13.54
CA ASP A 209 -4.29 -1.84 13.12
C ASP A 209 -4.85 -1.07 14.35
N ARG A 210 -4.80 -1.65 15.55
CA ARG A 210 -5.22 -0.99 16.80
C ARG A 210 -4.16 -0.04 17.30
N ALA A 211 -4.49 1.25 17.33
CA ALA A 211 -3.69 2.20 18.08
C ALA A 211 -3.88 1.96 19.59
N PRO A 212 -2.81 1.87 20.39
CA PRO A 212 -2.89 2.34 21.76
C PRO A 212 -3.18 3.84 21.66
N LEU A 213 -4.39 4.29 22.02
CA LEU A 213 -4.63 5.72 22.16
C LEU A 213 -3.59 6.24 23.17
N PRO A 214 -2.80 7.27 22.84
CA PRO A 214 -2.00 7.94 23.85
C PRO A 214 -2.95 8.39 24.96
N THR A 215 -2.66 8.01 26.20
CA THR A 215 -3.49 8.29 27.38
C THR A 215 -3.76 9.79 27.57
N ASP A 216 -2.93 10.63 26.95
CA ASP A 216 -2.93 12.10 27.06
C ASP A 216 -3.54 12.82 25.84
N MET A 217 -4.15 12.10 24.89
CA MET A 217 -4.83 12.74 23.75
C MET A 217 -6.18 13.33 24.19
N PRO A 218 -6.48 14.60 23.88
CA PRO A 218 -7.76 15.22 24.24
C PRO A 218 -8.92 14.44 23.61
N ALA A 219 -9.98 14.19 24.38
CA ALA A 219 -11.13 13.37 24.00
C ALA A 219 -11.86 13.82 22.72
N ASN A 220 -11.61 15.05 22.25
CA ASN A 220 -12.06 15.59 20.99
C ASN A 220 -10.87 15.81 20.05
N LEU A 221 -10.46 14.76 19.35
CA LEU A 221 -9.66 14.93 18.14
C LEU A 221 -10.53 15.68 17.10
N PRO A 222 -10.00 16.69 16.41
CA PRO A 222 -10.66 17.20 15.21
C PRO A 222 -10.89 15.98 14.30
N SER A 223 -12.15 15.73 13.93
CA SER A 223 -12.47 14.71 12.95
C SER A 223 -11.53 14.92 11.76
N ALA A 224 -10.71 13.92 11.42
CA ALA A 224 -9.81 13.99 10.27
C ALA A 224 -10.59 14.62 9.12
N PRO A 225 -10.15 15.75 8.56
CA PRO A 225 -10.92 16.42 7.51
C PRO A 225 -11.19 15.35 6.46
N ALA A 226 -12.47 15.12 6.16
CA ALA A 226 -12.88 14.14 5.19
C ALA A 226 -12.05 14.42 3.95
N GLN A 227 -11.04 13.57 3.67
CA GLN A 227 -10.22 13.78 2.49
C GLN A 227 -11.22 13.75 1.35
N PRO A 228 -11.42 14.85 0.60
CA PRO A 228 -12.29 14.79 -0.54
C PRO A 228 -11.72 13.65 -1.39
N VAL A 229 -12.57 12.67 -1.70
CA VAL A 229 -12.22 11.66 -2.68
C VAL A 229 -11.99 12.45 -3.95
N ASP A 230 -10.74 12.80 -4.20
CA ASP A 230 -10.38 13.61 -5.34
C ASP A 230 -10.49 12.72 -6.56
N ASN A 231 -11.71 12.63 -7.07
CA ASN A 231 -12.04 12.01 -8.35
C ASN A 231 -11.25 12.66 -9.50
N ALA A 232 -10.55 13.79 -9.28
CA ALA A 232 -9.65 14.38 -10.26
C ALA A 232 -8.31 13.64 -10.40
N ALA A 233 -7.95 12.72 -9.49
CA ALA A 233 -6.80 11.83 -9.73
C ALA A 233 -7.06 10.79 -10.85
N ILE A 234 -8.31 10.70 -11.35
CA ILE A 234 -8.71 9.89 -12.52
C ILE A 234 -8.84 10.77 -13.78
N ALA A 235 -8.74 12.10 -13.67
CA ALA A 235 -8.77 12.99 -14.82
C ALA A 235 -7.41 12.98 -15.55
N ILE A 236 -7.24 11.98 -16.41
CA ILE A 236 -6.30 12.00 -17.52
C ILE A 236 -6.62 13.25 -18.37
N VAL A 237 -5.73 14.25 -18.32
CA VAL A 237 -5.59 15.37 -19.26
C VAL A 237 -6.68 16.47 -19.19
N PRO A 238 -6.32 17.74 -18.93
CA PRO A 238 -7.16 18.85 -19.38
C PRO A 238 -6.95 19.07 -20.88
N ARG A 239 -7.88 18.58 -21.70
CA ARG A 239 -8.02 19.03 -23.09
C ARG A 239 -8.70 20.40 -23.04
N LYS A 240 -7.90 21.47 -23.19
CA LYS A 240 -8.40 22.75 -23.69
C LYS A 240 -7.53 23.23 -24.84
N ALA A 241 -7.76 22.61 -25.99
CA ALA A 241 -7.67 23.29 -27.27
C ALA A 241 -9.11 23.64 -27.65
N ALA A 242 -9.44 24.93 -27.60
CA ALA A 242 -10.53 25.57 -28.32
C ALA A 242 -9.96 26.96 -28.68
N ALA A 243 -9.57 27.19 -29.93
CA ALA A 243 -10.46 27.66 -31.01
C ALA A 243 -11.05 29.03 -30.62
N GLY A 244 -10.87 30.14 -31.33
CA GLY A 244 -10.39 30.43 -32.67
C GLY A 244 -11.01 31.79 -33.03
N VAL A 245 -10.44 32.48 -34.02
CA VAL A 245 -11.02 33.64 -34.73
C VAL A 245 -11.24 34.90 -33.88
N GLU A 246 -10.28 35.82 -33.93
CA GLU A 246 -10.33 37.05 -34.74
C GLU A 246 -8.91 37.53 -35.05
#